data_AF-A0A7V8VR91-F1
#
_entry.id   AF-A0A7V8VR91-F1
#
_cell.length_a   1.000
_cell.length_b   1.000
_cell.length_c   1.000
_cell.angle_alpha   90.00
_cell.angle_beta   90.00
_cell.angle_gamma   90.00
#
_symmetry.space_group_name_H-M   'P 1'
#
loop_
_entity.id
_entity.type
_entity.pdbx_description
1 polymer ?
#
loop_
_entity_poly.entity_id
_entity_poly.type
_entity_poly.pdbx_seq_one_letter_code
_entity_poly.pdbx_strand_id
1 'polypeptide(L)'
;MEHDRFSWKSRFLFTATRLAGWGYYLVRVGARFLLGRRPVGVRRILVARRSRLGDLIVFLPTLAALRARYPHAYIVLGVQQGMSAGALLAGSRDIDELRVLDFLERPSALGRLAGALSLFAEGFDLILTGARYFLLHEVFFSGAPHRLSLDSGAALQVVKTRIFPVDPSRHEAENNLRLVEELGAQIAEPERAPVVRVEDPAAAEEMESMLRRLGVPEEASLIAVHPGAQKPSRRWPADRFAELAARLLDERPGLWIIFTGVPGEARLVDSVRAAMPAALRERAPSSLGLTTLPTMIALLDRSAAFVCNDTGVMHLARARGTPLVALLGPENDLRWGPHPLGSAPAIALRYPVPCSPCDRWDCPVLYCLRSLGVEQAVAAVGRLLEMPRRVAGGEPAPSLVREITPRNWRALEEAGFELPLVSVVLLPDAFGESRNGASAAAGNSGTALATVERQEYPRLEVIRVEVEANARAEGASTVSGIPVRVVRAPSADAAAAWRAVLNAARGEVIAPLLPGAEWPPEKLSADVATLV
;
A
#
# COMPACT_ATOMS: atom_id res chain seq x y z
N MET A 1 56.74 -23.68 24.31
CA MET A 1 56.88 -22.60 23.31
C MET A 1 55.53 -22.49 22.63
N GLU A 2 54.79 -21.41 22.62
CA GLU A 2 54.85 -20.04 23.10
C GLU A 2 53.36 -19.67 23.17
N HIS A 3 52.84 -19.23 24.30
CA HIS A 3 51.62 -18.42 24.37
C HIS A 3 51.37 -18.14 25.84
N ASP A 4 51.59 -16.89 26.25
CA ASP A 4 50.56 -16.03 26.80
C ASP A 4 51.21 -14.93 27.65
N ARG A 5 51.90 -14.00 26.97
CA ARG A 5 52.34 -12.72 27.56
C ARG A 5 51.38 -11.62 27.14
N PHE A 6 50.11 -11.74 27.51
CA PHE A 6 49.24 -10.56 27.57
C PHE A 6 49.66 -9.73 28.79
N SER A 7 50.54 -8.74 28.58
CA SER A 7 51.08 -7.92 29.66
C SER A 7 49.96 -7.28 30.48
N TRP A 8 50.18 -7.11 31.79
CA TRP A 8 49.20 -6.45 32.67
C TRP A 8 48.74 -5.07 32.14
N LYS A 9 49.59 -4.38 31.37
CA LYS A 9 49.28 -3.13 30.67
C LYS A 9 48.18 -3.27 29.59
N SER A 10 48.14 -4.38 28.85
CA SER A 10 47.09 -4.62 27.84
C SER A 10 45.77 -5.04 28.48
N ARG A 11 45.78 -5.79 29.58
CA ARG A 11 44.57 -6.06 30.39
C ARG A 11 44.02 -4.78 31.02
N PHE A 12 44.89 -3.89 31.49
CA PHE A 12 44.48 -2.59 32.02
C PHE A 12 43.91 -1.67 30.93
N LEU A 13 44.56 -1.56 29.76
CA LEU A 13 44.03 -0.79 28.62
C LEU A 13 42.66 -1.32 28.15
N PHE A 14 42.49 -2.64 28.11
CA PHE A 14 41.23 -3.29 27.71
C PHE A 14 40.11 -3.09 28.74
N THR A 15 40.45 -3.06 30.03
CA THR A 15 39.50 -2.80 31.11
C THR A 15 39.15 -1.30 31.20
N ALA A 16 40.12 -0.42 30.97
CA ALA A 16 39.95 1.02 30.92
C ALA A 16 39.10 1.47 29.70
N THR A 17 39.27 0.84 28.53
CA THR A 17 38.38 1.07 27.36
C THR A 17 36.96 0.58 27.61
N ARG A 18 36.78 -0.53 28.35
CA ARG A 18 35.44 -0.99 28.75
C ARG A 18 34.79 -0.09 29.81
N LEU A 19 35.56 0.43 30.77
CA LEU A 19 35.08 1.39 31.77
C LEU A 19 34.79 2.76 31.15
N ALA A 20 35.60 3.22 30.20
CA ALA A 20 35.32 4.42 29.39
C ALA A 20 34.07 4.22 28.50
N GLY A 21 33.90 3.03 27.91
CA GLY A 21 32.70 2.64 27.18
C GLY A 21 31.45 2.56 28.08
N TRP A 22 31.60 2.13 29.34
CA TRP A 22 30.53 2.12 30.34
C TRP A 22 30.20 3.52 30.88
N GLY A 23 31.22 4.38 31.08
CA GLY A 23 31.03 5.78 31.42
C GLY A 23 30.34 6.54 30.29
N TYR A 24 30.76 6.31 29.04
CA TYR A 24 30.10 6.83 27.85
C TYR A 24 28.69 6.29 27.69
N TYR A 25 28.48 4.99 27.96
CA TYR A 25 27.16 4.36 28.02
C TYR A 25 26.29 5.09 29.04
N LEU A 26 26.73 5.23 30.30
CA LEU A 26 25.98 5.90 31.37
C LEU A 26 25.73 7.39 31.12
N VAL A 27 26.65 8.10 30.45
CA VAL A 27 26.46 9.49 30.04
C VAL A 27 25.44 9.61 28.90
N ARG A 28 25.52 8.75 27.88
CA ARG A 28 24.48 8.67 26.83
C ARG A 28 23.14 8.19 27.38
N VAL A 29 23.16 7.32 28.40
CA VAL A 29 21.98 6.90 29.17
C VAL A 29 21.39 8.05 29.97
N GLY A 30 22.21 8.88 30.62
CA GLY A 30 21.76 10.06 31.36
C GLY A 30 21.19 11.14 30.44
N ALA A 31 21.77 11.32 29.25
CA ALA A 31 21.22 12.18 28.20
C ALA A 31 19.82 11.71 27.72
N ARG A 32 19.43 10.44 27.97
CA ARG A 32 18.09 9.88 27.64
C ARG A 32 16.95 10.60 28.34
N PHE A 33 17.19 11.31 29.45
CA PHE A 33 16.15 11.97 30.23
C PHE A 33 16.04 13.49 30.02
N LEU A 34 17.02 14.12 29.34
CA LEU A 34 17.16 15.59 29.33
C LEU A 34 16.99 16.26 27.96
N LEU A 35 16.99 15.51 26.85
CA LEU A 35 17.04 16.12 25.52
C LEU A 35 15.71 16.04 24.75
N GLY A 36 14.79 16.94 25.15
CA GLY A 36 13.66 17.36 24.33
C GLY A 36 14.02 18.40 23.25
N ARG A 37 15.31 18.69 23.02
CA ARG A 37 15.78 19.70 22.05
C ARG A 37 16.22 19.06 20.73
N ARG A 38 16.09 19.81 19.63
CA ARG A 38 16.58 19.42 18.30
C ARG A 38 18.09 19.13 18.37
N PRO A 39 18.58 18.07 17.70
CA PRO A 39 20.00 17.76 17.73
C PRO A 39 20.82 18.81 16.97
N VAL A 40 21.83 19.37 17.65
CA VAL A 40 22.80 20.32 17.09
C VAL A 40 24.13 19.61 16.88
N GLY A 41 24.76 19.80 15.71
CA GLY A 41 26.08 19.22 15.43
C GLY A 41 26.10 17.70 15.18
N VAL A 42 25.03 17.13 14.62
CA VAL A 42 24.94 15.71 14.22
C VAL A 42 26.05 15.37 13.23
N ARG A 43 26.85 14.34 13.53
CA ARG A 43 27.97 13.89 12.69
C ARG A 43 27.77 12.49 12.11
N ARG A 44 27.08 11.59 12.81
CA ARG A 44 26.81 10.22 12.31
C ARG A 44 25.33 9.87 12.43
N ILE A 45 24.72 9.47 11.32
CA ILE A 45 23.29 9.18 11.24
C ILE A 45 23.08 7.77 10.73
N LEU A 46 22.23 7.00 11.41
CA LEU A 46 21.74 5.72 10.92
C LEU A 46 20.31 5.89 10.42
N VAL A 47 20.06 5.60 9.15
CA VAL A 47 18.72 5.46 8.59
C VAL A 47 18.44 3.97 8.47
N ALA A 48 17.60 3.41 9.34
CA ALA A 48 17.27 1.99 9.28
C ALA A 48 15.98 1.78 8.46
N ARG A 49 16.13 1.16 7.28
CA ARG A 49 15.08 0.92 6.29
C ARG A 49 15.14 -0.54 5.80
N ARG A 50 14.83 -1.49 6.69
CA ARG A 50 14.65 -2.93 6.37
C ARG A 50 13.24 -3.18 5.80
N SER A 51 12.93 -2.59 4.66
CA SER A 51 11.60 -2.62 4.03
C SER A 51 11.65 -3.20 2.61
N ARG A 52 10.63 -3.01 1.78
CA ARG A 52 10.66 -3.42 0.37
C ARG A 52 11.17 -2.29 -0.52
N LEU A 53 11.34 -2.58 -1.81
CA LEU A 53 11.79 -1.60 -2.80
C LEU A 53 10.92 -0.34 -2.85
N GLY A 54 9.58 -0.52 -2.90
CA GLY A 54 8.63 0.60 -2.93
C GLY A 54 8.73 1.49 -1.71
N ASP A 55 8.87 0.89 -0.53
CA ASP A 55 9.08 1.60 0.74
C ASP A 55 10.37 2.44 0.73
N LEU A 56 11.45 1.96 0.09
CA LEU A 56 12.68 2.74 -0.04
C LEU A 56 12.49 3.89 -1.03
N ILE A 57 11.82 3.66 -2.16
CA ILE A 57 11.56 4.67 -3.18
C ILE A 57 10.76 5.84 -2.59
N VAL A 58 9.68 5.57 -1.85
CA VAL A 58 8.90 6.64 -1.18
C VAL A 58 9.66 7.34 -0.06
N PHE A 59 10.80 6.79 0.37
CA PHE A 59 11.67 7.36 1.42
C PHE A 59 12.83 8.18 0.83
N LEU A 60 13.11 8.09 -0.48
CA LEU A 60 14.17 8.87 -1.14
C LEU A 60 14.13 10.38 -0.87
N PRO A 61 12.97 11.09 -0.91
CA PRO A 61 12.97 12.53 -0.64
C PRO A 61 13.37 12.83 0.82
N THR A 62 13.09 11.90 1.75
CA THR A 62 13.55 12.01 3.14
C THR A 62 15.07 11.87 3.25
N LEU A 63 15.72 11.01 2.46
CA LEU A 63 17.19 10.93 2.40
C LEU A 63 17.81 12.21 1.85
N ALA A 64 17.27 12.73 0.74
CA ALA A 64 17.74 13.97 0.14
C ALA A 64 17.60 15.17 1.10
N ALA A 65 16.43 15.32 1.74
CA ALA A 65 16.20 16.36 2.74
C ALA A 65 17.09 16.20 3.99
N LEU A 66 17.37 14.96 4.41
CA LEU A 66 18.29 14.68 5.51
C LEU A 66 19.72 15.11 5.17
N ARG A 67 20.21 14.78 3.96
CA ARG A 67 21.52 15.23 3.47
C ARG A 67 21.59 16.75 3.37
N ALA A 68 20.58 17.40 2.81
CA ALA A 68 20.53 18.86 2.72
C ALA A 68 20.58 19.51 4.11
N ARG A 69 19.89 18.92 5.10
CA ARG A 69 19.88 19.40 6.49
C ARG A 69 21.20 19.17 7.21
N TYR A 70 21.90 18.07 6.93
CA TYR A 70 23.17 17.69 7.55
C TYR A 70 24.23 17.38 6.48
N PRO A 71 24.73 18.39 5.75
CA PRO A 71 25.59 18.18 4.58
C PRO A 71 26.91 17.47 4.93
N HIS A 72 27.42 17.67 6.14
CA HIS A 72 28.69 17.11 6.62
C HIS A 72 28.53 15.87 7.51
N ALA A 73 27.30 15.38 7.75
CA ALA A 73 27.11 14.17 8.53
C ALA A 73 27.42 12.92 7.69
N TYR A 74 27.98 11.91 8.32
CA TYR A 74 28.14 10.57 7.74
C TYR A 74 26.82 9.80 7.89
N ILE A 75 26.13 9.54 6.79
CA ILE A 75 24.80 8.94 6.72
C ILE A 75 24.92 7.49 6.26
N VAL A 76 24.56 6.57 7.14
CA VAL A 76 24.50 5.13 6.86
C VAL A 76 23.05 4.75 6.59
N LEU A 77 22.76 4.22 5.40
CA LEU A 77 21.50 3.58 5.09
C LEU A 77 21.59 2.09 5.39
N GLY A 78 20.90 1.67 6.45
CA GLY A 78 20.78 0.27 6.85
C GLY A 78 19.61 -0.44 6.18
N VAL A 79 19.89 -1.47 5.38
CA VAL A 79 18.89 -2.25 4.63
C VAL A 79 18.87 -3.73 5.03
N GLN A 80 17.87 -4.47 4.60
CA GLN A 80 17.84 -5.93 4.74
C GLN A 80 18.68 -6.62 3.66
N GLN A 81 19.12 -7.86 3.91
CA GLN A 81 19.77 -8.67 2.88
C GLN A 81 18.89 -8.83 1.64
N GLY A 82 19.53 -8.86 0.46
CA GLY A 82 18.84 -9.04 -0.82
C GLY A 82 18.07 -7.82 -1.35
N MET A 83 18.04 -6.70 -0.61
CA MET A 83 17.47 -5.45 -1.15
C MET A 83 18.42 -4.79 -2.16
N SER A 84 17.94 -4.54 -3.38
CA SER A 84 18.69 -3.86 -4.45
C SER A 84 18.82 -2.34 -4.28
N ALA A 85 19.05 -1.85 -3.05
CA ALA A 85 19.16 -0.42 -2.76
C ALA A 85 20.34 0.25 -3.47
N GLY A 86 21.47 -0.47 -3.63
CA GLY A 86 22.66 0.06 -4.29
C GLY A 86 22.41 0.47 -5.74
N ALA A 87 21.60 -0.31 -6.48
CA ALA A 87 21.24 0.03 -7.85
C ALA A 87 20.31 1.26 -7.93
N LEU A 88 19.42 1.48 -6.96
CA LEU A 88 18.58 2.70 -6.91
C LEU A 88 19.34 3.96 -6.54
N LEU A 89 20.39 3.81 -5.73
CA LEU A 89 21.17 4.91 -5.18
C LEU A 89 22.52 5.08 -5.90
N ALA A 90 22.72 4.38 -7.01
CA ALA A 90 23.92 4.53 -7.82
C ALA A 90 24.08 6.00 -8.25
N GLY A 91 25.22 6.60 -7.89
CA GLY A 91 25.51 8.02 -8.15
C GLY A 91 24.84 9.02 -7.18
N SER A 92 23.98 8.58 -6.25
CA SER A 92 23.40 9.47 -5.24
C SER A 92 24.45 9.92 -4.22
N ARG A 93 24.34 11.18 -3.79
CA ARG A 93 25.14 11.78 -2.69
C ARG A 93 24.34 11.89 -1.39
N ASP A 94 23.14 11.31 -1.36
CA ASP A 94 22.24 11.42 -0.21
C ASP A 94 22.69 10.56 0.98
N ILE A 95 23.56 9.57 0.73
CA ILE A 95 24.13 8.66 1.74
C ILE A 95 25.64 8.51 1.54
N ASP A 96 26.36 8.15 2.59
CA ASP A 96 27.80 7.84 2.52
C ASP A 96 28.06 6.32 2.50
N GLU A 97 27.16 5.54 3.11
CA GLU A 97 27.33 4.10 3.25
C GLU A 97 25.99 3.37 3.12
N LEU A 98 25.95 2.35 2.26
CA LEU A 98 24.87 1.36 2.22
C LEU A 98 25.32 0.13 3.01
N ARG A 99 24.57 -0.24 4.04
CA ARG A 99 24.92 -1.35 4.94
C ARG A 99 23.77 -2.33 5.11
N VAL A 100 24.08 -3.62 5.01
CA VAL A 100 23.15 -4.67 5.42
C VAL A 100 23.12 -4.77 6.95
N LEU A 101 21.94 -4.70 7.55
CA LEU A 101 21.72 -4.87 8.98
C LEU A 101 21.29 -6.32 9.29
N ASP A 102 22.27 -7.22 9.42
CA ASP A 102 22.07 -8.66 9.63
C ASP A 102 22.55 -9.16 11.00
N PHE A 103 22.92 -8.26 11.92
CA PHE A 103 23.54 -8.69 13.18
C PHE A 103 22.66 -9.62 14.01
N LEU A 104 21.33 -9.53 13.90
CA LEU A 104 20.38 -10.45 14.53
C LEU A 104 20.24 -11.79 13.78
N GLU A 105 20.57 -11.83 12.50
CA GLU A 105 20.50 -13.02 11.63
C GLU A 105 21.75 -13.90 11.80
N ARG A 106 22.75 -13.43 12.56
CA ARG A 106 23.94 -14.22 12.89
C ARG A 106 23.56 -15.49 13.65
N PRO A 107 24.12 -16.66 13.29
CA PRO A 107 23.68 -17.95 13.82
C PRO A 107 23.97 -18.11 15.31
N SER A 108 25.12 -17.61 15.79
CA SER A 108 25.52 -17.74 17.20
C SER A 108 25.05 -16.57 18.06
N ALA A 109 24.67 -16.85 19.32
CA ALA A 109 24.30 -15.81 20.28
C ALA A 109 25.45 -14.82 20.56
N LEU A 110 26.69 -15.32 20.61
CA LEU A 110 27.89 -14.48 20.71
C LEU A 110 28.06 -13.58 19.48
N GLY A 111 27.78 -14.10 18.27
CA GLY A 111 27.83 -13.32 17.04
C GLY A 111 26.78 -12.20 17.01
N ARG A 112 25.56 -12.48 17.49
CA ARG A 112 24.49 -11.49 17.65
C ARG A 112 24.87 -10.40 18.65
N LEU A 113 25.38 -10.79 19.82
CA LEU A 113 25.83 -9.85 20.85
C LEU A 113 27.01 -9.00 20.35
N ALA A 114 28.01 -9.61 19.72
CA ALA A 114 29.15 -8.90 19.16
C ALA A 114 28.72 -7.89 18.08
N GLY A 115 27.78 -8.28 17.21
CA GLY A 115 27.23 -7.36 16.19
C GLY A 115 26.43 -6.21 16.81
N ALA A 116 25.62 -6.48 17.83
CA ALA A 116 24.90 -5.44 18.57
C ALA A 116 25.85 -4.46 19.29
N LEU A 117 26.90 -4.97 19.94
CA LEU A 117 27.93 -4.15 20.59
C LEU A 117 28.76 -3.36 19.58
N SER A 118 29.03 -3.93 18.40
CA SER A 118 29.69 -3.24 17.30
C SER A 118 28.86 -2.04 16.82
N LEU A 119 27.55 -2.24 16.59
CA LEU A 119 26.65 -1.16 16.18
C LEU A 119 26.59 -0.05 17.24
N PHE A 120 26.64 -0.40 18.53
CA PHE A 120 26.68 0.55 19.62
C PHE A 120 27.98 1.36 19.65
N ALA A 121 29.12 0.70 19.42
CA ALA A 121 30.44 1.32 19.44
C ALA A 121 30.66 2.34 18.31
N GLU A 122 29.85 2.30 17.24
CA GLU A 122 29.94 3.26 16.12
C GLU A 122 29.48 4.67 16.46
N GLY A 123 28.79 4.86 17.60
CA GLY A 123 28.54 6.18 18.14
C GLY A 123 27.59 7.05 17.33
N PHE A 124 26.54 6.49 16.70
CA PHE A 124 25.52 7.27 15.99
C PHE A 124 24.90 8.34 16.90
N ASP A 125 24.68 9.55 16.36
CA ASP A 125 24.05 10.66 17.08
C ASP A 125 22.53 10.65 16.91
N LEU A 126 22.09 10.10 15.77
CA LEU A 126 20.72 10.12 15.32
C LEU A 126 20.39 8.81 14.61
N ILE A 127 19.21 8.25 14.90
CA ILE A 127 18.61 7.17 14.12
C ILE A 127 17.22 7.57 13.62
N LEU A 128 16.97 7.36 12.33
CA LEU A 128 15.66 7.52 11.70
C LEU A 128 15.11 6.16 11.30
N THR A 129 13.84 5.92 11.65
CA THR A 129 13.11 4.69 11.29
C THR A 129 11.74 5.03 10.71
N GLY A 130 11.56 4.92 9.40
CA GLY A 130 10.26 5.13 8.75
C GLY A 130 9.39 3.87 8.68
N ALA A 131 9.78 2.78 9.33
CA ALA A 131 9.24 1.44 9.04
C ALA A 131 8.06 1.04 9.94
N ARG A 132 7.13 0.26 9.37
CA ARG A 132 6.02 -0.41 10.06
C ARG A 132 6.46 -1.59 10.96
N TYR A 133 7.71 -2.06 10.87
CA TYR A 133 8.16 -3.32 11.52
C TYR A 133 9.29 -3.12 12.54
N PHE A 134 9.43 -4.12 13.41
CA PHE A 134 10.26 -4.22 14.63
C PHE A 134 11.76 -3.90 14.45
N LEU A 135 12.10 -2.63 14.19
CA LEU A 135 13.49 -2.14 14.23
C LEU A 135 13.96 -1.80 15.65
N LEU A 136 13.35 -2.42 16.67
CA LEU A 136 13.59 -2.09 18.08
C LEU A 136 15.04 -2.36 18.47
N HIS A 137 15.64 -3.40 17.91
CA HIS A 137 17.04 -3.75 18.16
C HIS A 137 17.98 -2.73 17.54
N GLU A 138 17.77 -2.32 16.30
CA GLU A 138 18.55 -1.29 15.62
C GLU A 138 18.44 0.05 16.37
N VAL A 139 17.23 0.44 16.75
CA VAL A 139 16.98 1.65 17.55
C VAL A 139 17.69 1.58 18.89
N PHE A 140 17.62 0.45 19.59
CA PHE A 140 18.24 0.29 20.89
C PHE A 140 19.77 0.24 20.81
N PHE A 141 20.31 -0.67 19.99
CA PHE A 141 21.74 -0.95 19.87
C PHE A 141 22.52 0.06 19.04
N SER A 142 21.87 0.94 18.27
CA SER A 142 22.57 2.10 17.69
C SER A 142 23.17 3.02 18.76
N GLY A 143 22.65 2.97 20.00
CA GLY A 143 23.10 3.84 21.07
C GLY A 143 22.80 5.32 20.83
N ALA A 144 22.07 5.67 19.77
CA ALA A 144 21.82 7.06 19.39
C ALA A 144 20.95 7.77 20.45
N PRO A 145 21.30 8.99 20.89
CA PRO A 145 20.46 9.76 21.81
C PRO A 145 19.17 10.26 21.16
N HIS A 146 19.20 10.57 19.86
CA HIS A 146 18.03 11.01 19.11
C HIS A 146 17.49 9.87 18.24
N ARG A 147 16.27 9.42 18.53
CA ARG A 147 15.65 8.26 17.86
C ARG A 147 14.27 8.67 17.36
N LEU A 148 14.17 8.96 16.08
CA LEU A 148 12.96 9.43 15.43
C LEU A 148 12.31 8.29 14.65
N SER A 149 11.00 8.15 14.80
CA SER A 149 10.25 7.07 14.16
C SER A 149 8.82 7.47 13.82
N LEU A 150 8.27 6.86 12.78
CA LEU A 150 6.82 6.84 12.60
C LEU A 150 6.18 5.87 13.59
N ASP A 151 4.98 6.20 14.04
CA ASP A 151 4.19 5.34 14.89
C ASP A 151 3.74 4.11 14.09
N SER A 152 4.24 2.95 14.51
CA SER A 152 3.94 1.65 13.90
C SER A 152 2.85 0.88 14.65
N GLY A 153 2.24 1.45 15.71
CA GLY A 153 1.26 0.76 16.56
C GLY A 153 1.83 -0.38 17.41
N ALA A 154 3.17 -0.52 17.48
CA ALA A 154 3.82 -1.60 18.24
C ALA A 154 3.80 -1.31 19.76
N ALA A 155 3.63 -2.34 20.60
CA ALA A 155 3.54 -2.18 22.05
C ALA A 155 4.84 -1.64 22.72
N LEU A 156 6.01 -1.93 22.13
CA LEU A 156 7.34 -1.61 22.69
C LEU A 156 7.97 -0.36 22.03
N GLN A 157 7.26 0.76 22.03
CA GLN A 157 7.79 2.02 21.47
C GLN A 157 8.70 2.80 22.42
N VAL A 158 8.82 2.35 23.68
CA VAL A 158 9.51 3.02 24.80
C VAL A 158 11.00 3.30 24.52
N VAL A 159 11.62 2.58 23.57
CA VAL A 159 13.03 2.78 23.19
C VAL A 159 13.24 3.96 22.22
N LYS A 160 12.17 4.56 21.70
CA LYS A 160 12.19 5.68 20.75
C LYS A 160 12.06 7.01 21.51
N THR A 161 12.83 8.03 21.12
CA THR A 161 12.82 9.35 21.77
C THR A 161 11.63 10.19 21.29
N ARG A 162 11.29 10.10 20.00
CA ARG A 162 10.20 10.85 19.38
C ARG A 162 9.49 10.00 18.33
N ILE A 163 8.16 10.05 18.36
CA ILE A 163 7.29 9.20 17.58
C ILE A 163 6.22 10.07 16.95
N PHE A 164 6.03 9.93 15.64
CA PHE A 164 5.06 10.73 14.90
C PHE A 164 3.92 9.83 14.43
N PRO A 165 2.65 10.17 14.74
CA PRO A 165 1.52 9.41 14.25
C PRO A 165 1.49 9.47 12.72
N VAL A 166 1.24 8.33 12.09
CA VAL A 166 1.04 8.26 10.64
C VAL A 166 -0.31 8.86 10.30
N ASP A 167 -0.33 9.84 9.40
CA ASP A 167 -1.56 10.44 8.88
C ASP A 167 -2.02 9.63 7.65
N PRO A 168 -3.15 8.91 7.71
CA PRO A 168 -3.64 8.10 6.60
C PRO A 168 -4.20 8.94 5.45
N SER A 169 -4.40 10.25 5.62
CA SER A 169 -4.83 11.14 4.54
C SER A 169 -3.67 11.64 3.68
N ARG A 170 -2.42 11.38 4.11
CA ARG A 170 -1.19 11.80 3.42
C ARG A 170 -0.53 10.63 2.72
N HIS A 171 0.19 10.95 1.65
CA HIS A 171 1.09 10.02 1.01
C HIS A 171 2.21 9.59 1.97
N GLU A 172 2.70 8.34 1.87
CA GLU A 172 3.73 7.81 2.77
C GLU A 172 5.03 8.63 2.72
N ALA A 173 5.41 9.13 1.54
CA ALA A 173 6.54 10.06 1.39
C ALA A 173 6.41 11.29 2.31
N GLU A 174 5.22 11.92 2.36
CA GLU A 174 4.94 13.06 3.25
C GLU A 174 5.01 12.67 4.73
N ASN A 175 4.50 11.48 5.08
CA ASN A 175 4.65 10.96 6.44
C ASN A 175 6.14 10.80 6.81
N ASN A 176 6.98 10.29 5.91
CA ASN A 176 8.42 10.15 6.15
C ASN A 176 9.13 11.51 6.24
N LEU A 177 8.76 12.49 5.41
CA LEU A 177 9.36 13.83 5.42
C LEU A 177 9.19 14.55 6.76
N ARG A 178 8.10 14.29 7.49
CA ARG A 178 7.90 14.85 8.84
C ARG A 178 9.04 14.51 9.82
N LEU A 179 9.71 13.37 9.63
CA LEU A 179 10.86 12.98 10.45
C LEU A 179 12.01 13.99 10.34
N VAL A 180 12.22 14.55 9.14
CA VAL A 180 13.31 15.51 8.88
C VAL A 180 12.86 16.96 9.01
N GLU A 181 11.57 17.26 8.77
CA GLU A 181 10.98 18.57 9.10
C GLU A 181 11.11 18.86 10.60
N GLU A 182 10.93 17.85 11.46
CA GLU A 182 11.16 18.01 12.92
C GLU A 182 12.60 18.39 13.25
N LEU A 183 13.57 17.94 12.43
CA LEU A 183 14.98 18.30 12.57
C LEU A 183 15.28 19.70 12.02
N GLY A 184 14.27 20.40 11.49
CA GLY A 184 14.34 21.74 10.93
C GLY A 184 14.70 21.76 9.45
N ALA A 185 14.51 20.67 8.70
CA ALA A 185 14.64 20.69 7.25
C ALA A 185 13.52 21.54 6.63
N GLN A 186 13.88 22.37 5.65
CA GLN A 186 12.93 23.05 4.77
C GLN A 186 12.96 22.33 3.43
N ILE A 187 11.78 22.00 2.90
CA ILE A 187 11.63 21.11 1.74
C ILE A 187 10.68 21.80 0.78
N ALA A 188 11.17 22.14 -0.41
CA ALA A 188 10.33 22.74 -1.44
C ALA A 188 9.36 21.71 -2.02
N GLU A 189 8.20 22.16 -2.51
CA GLU A 189 7.17 21.26 -3.07
C GLU A 189 7.72 20.25 -4.10
N PRO A 190 8.52 20.64 -5.11
CA PRO A 190 9.07 19.68 -6.08
C PRO A 190 9.99 18.62 -5.45
N GLU A 191 10.64 18.94 -4.33
CA GLU A 191 11.58 18.06 -3.63
C GLU A 191 10.88 17.05 -2.72
N ARG A 192 9.59 17.24 -2.46
CA ARG A 192 8.76 16.28 -1.71
C ARG A 192 8.49 15.00 -2.51
N ALA A 193 8.52 15.09 -3.85
CA ALA A 193 8.31 13.95 -4.73
C ALA A 193 9.49 12.96 -4.69
N PRO A 194 9.24 11.64 -4.66
CA PRO A 194 10.27 10.65 -4.94
C PRO A 194 10.87 10.83 -6.33
N VAL A 195 12.20 10.86 -6.42
CA VAL A 195 12.93 10.91 -7.68
C VAL A 195 14.07 9.89 -7.65
N VAL A 196 14.13 9.04 -8.67
CA VAL A 196 15.29 8.17 -8.92
C VAL A 196 16.13 8.84 -10.00
N ARG A 197 17.42 9.09 -9.74
CA ARG A 197 18.33 9.85 -10.63
C ARG A 197 19.45 9.00 -11.26
N VAL A 198 19.25 7.69 -11.33
CA VAL A 198 20.25 6.78 -11.86
C VAL A 198 20.39 7.02 -13.37
N GLU A 199 21.62 7.26 -13.81
CA GLU A 199 22.02 7.29 -15.22
C GLU A 199 23.05 6.18 -15.42
N ASP A 200 22.70 5.20 -16.26
CA ASP A 200 23.53 4.02 -16.51
C ASP A 200 23.47 3.69 -18.01
N PRO A 201 24.39 4.25 -18.83
CA PRO A 201 24.44 3.99 -20.26
C PRO A 201 24.62 2.51 -20.61
N ALA A 202 25.33 1.76 -19.77
CA ALA A 202 25.54 0.33 -20.00
C ALA A 202 24.24 -0.46 -19.79
N ALA A 203 23.46 -0.13 -18.76
CA ALA A 203 22.13 -0.71 -18.57
C ALA A 203 21.15 -0.32 -19.68
N ALA A 204 21.27 0.88 -20.23
CA ALA A 204 20.47 1.29 -21.40
C ALA A 204 20.81 0.47 -22.64
N GLU A 205 22.10 0.25 -22.93
CA GLU A 205 22.55 -0.59 -24.04
C GLU A 205 22.14 -2.07 -23.85
N GLU A 206 22.25 -2.60 -22.63
CA GLU A 206 21.80 -3.96 -22.29
C GLU A 206 20.28 -4.11 -22.49
N MET A 207 19.50 -3.10 -22.08
CA MET A 207 18.06 -3.05 -22.27
C MET A 207 17.69 -3.03 -23.77
N GLU A 208 18.34 -2.19 -24.58
CA GLU A 208 18.09 -2.15 -26.03
C GLU A 208 18.52 -3.46 -26.73
N SER A 209 19.61 -4.09 -26.28
CA SER A 209 20.03 -5.41 -26.75
C SER A 209 19.00 -6.49 -26.43
N MET A 210 18.42 -6.45 -25.23
CA MET A 210 17.34 -7.33 -24.82
C MET A 210 16.10 -7.13 -25.71
N LEU A 211 15.68 -5.88 -25.96
CA LEU A 211 14.56 -5.56 -26.84
C LEU A 211 14.77 -6.11 -28.27
N ARG A 212 15.96 -5.90 -28.85
CA ARG A 212 16.33 -6.47 -30.16
C ARG A 212 16.25 -8.00 -30.19
N ARG A 213 16.73 -8.68 -29.14
CA ARG A 213 16.65 -10.15 -29.02
C ARG A 213 15.22 -10.66 -28.90
N LEU A 214 14.33 -9.85 -28.33
CA LEU A 214 12.90 -10.13 -28.23
C LEU A 214 12.12 -9.74 -29.50
N GLY A 215 12.81 -9.22 -30.53
CA GLY A 215 12.22 -8.83 -31.81
C GLY A 215 11.50 -7.48 -31.79
N VAL A 216 11.65 -6.68 -30.73
CA VAL A 216 11.03 -5.35 -30.63
C VAL A 216 11.77 -4.38 -31.56
N PRO A 217 11.09 -3.75 -32.52
CA PRO A 217 11.70 -2.76 -33.41
C PRO A 217 12.17 -1.52 -32.65
N GLU A 218 13.28 -0.93 -33.09
CA GLU A 218 13.88 0.25 -32.47
C GLU A 218 12.92 1.46 -32.44
N GLU A 219 12.12 1.65 -33.49
CA GLU A 219 11.14 2.75 -33.61
C GLU A 219 9.77 2.42 -32.98
N ALA A 220 9.62 1.26 -32.34
CA ALA A 220 8.34 0.86 -31.78
C ALA A 220 7.92 1.79 -30.62
N SER A 221 6.64 2.17 -30.62
CA SER A 221 6.02 2.76 -29.45
C SER A 221 5.80 1.66 -28.41
N LEU A 222 6.60 1.67 -27.35
CA LEU A 222 6.67 0.58 -26.38
C LEU A 222 5.82 0.89 -25.13
N ILE A 223 4.98 -0.05 -24.70
CA ILE A 223 4.32 -0.02 -23.39
C ILE A 223 4.89 -1.16 -22.56
N ALA A 224 5.41 -0.85 -21.39
CA ALA A 224 5.74 -1.87 -20.41
C ALA A 224 4.52 -2.19 -19.54
N VAL A 225 4.25 -3.47 -19.31
CA VAL A 225 3.15 -3.95 -18.49
C VAL A 225 3.68 -4.85 -17.39
N HIS A 226 3.32 -4.59 -16.14
CA HIS A 226 3.69 -5.41 -15.00
C HIS A 226 2.44 -5.98 -14.32
N PRO A 227 2.04 -7.22 -14.65
CA PRO A 227 0.87 -7.87 -14.06
C PRO A 227 1.12 -8.37 -12.63
N GLY A 228 2.36 -8.35 -12.18
CA GLY A 228 2.80 -8.78 -10.86
C GLY A 228 2.37 -7.87 -9.71
N ALA A 229 2.42 -8.44 -8.50
CA ALA A 229 2.32 -7.76 -7.20
C ALA A 229 2.61 -8.80 -6.12
N GLN A 230 3.20 -8.41 -4.98
CA GLN A 230 3.51 -9.40 -3.93
C GLN A 230 2.25 -10.06 -3.36
N LYS A 231 1.19 -9.27 -3.09
CA LYS A 231 -0.08 -9.77 -2.58
C LYS A 231 -0.98 -10.18 -3.76
N PRO A 232 -1.48 -11.43 -3.82
CA PRO A 232 -2.45 -11.85 -4.83
C PRO A 232 -3.69 -10.95 -4.89
N SER A 233 -4.15 -10.45 -3.74
CA SER A 233 -5.31 -9.53 -3.62
C SER A 233 -5.12 -8.18 -4.32
N ARG A 234 -3.90 -7.84 -4.74
CA ARG A 234 -3.55 -6.60 -5.46
C ARG A 234 -3.35 -6.83 -6.97
N ARG A 235 -3.47 -8.06 -7.47
CA ARG A 235 -3.21 -8.38 -8.89
C ARG A 235 -4.49 -8.26 -9.70
N TRP A 236 -4.52 -7.35 -10.67
CA TRP A 236 -5.61 -7.32 -11.65
C TRP A 236 -5.63 -8.65 -12.44
N PRO A 237 -6.81 -9.24 -12.73
CA PRO A 237 -6.90 -10.56 -13.33
C PRO A 237 -6.11 -10.71 -14.65
N ALA A 238 -5.51 -11.89 -14.85
CA ALA A 238 -4.62 -12.15 -15.97
C ALA A 238 -5.32 -12.09 -17.34
N ASP A 239 -6.57 -12.57 -17.40
CA ASP A 239 -7.47 -12.46 -18.54
C ASP A 239 -7.73 -11.00 -18.93
N ARG A 240 -7.88 -10.11 -17.94
CA ARG A 240 -8.07 -8.66 -18.18
C ARG A 240 -6.80 -7.97 -18.69
N PHE A 241 -5.63 -8.34 -18.18
CA PHE A 241 -4.36 -7.88 -18.75
C PHE A 241 -4.17 -8.35 -20.20
N ALA A 242 -4.56 -9.58 -20.50
CA ALA A 242 -4.49 -10.13 -21.86
C ALA A 242 -5.42 -9.38 -22.81
N GLU A 243 -6.65 -9.10 -22.38
CA GLU A 243 -7.62 -8.32 -23.16
C GLU A 243 -7.16 -6.88 -23.36
N LEU A 244 -6.65 -6.22 -22.32
CA LEU A 244 -6.05 -4.88 -22.42
C LEU A 244 -4.94 -4.86 -23.48
N ALA A 245 -4.02 -5.83 -23.42
CA ALA A 245 -2.91 -5.91 -24.35
C ALA A 245 -3.38 -6.17 -25.78
N ALA A 246 -4.34 -7.08 -25.97
CA ALA A 246 -4.89 -7.40 -27.28
C ALA A 246 -5.53 -6.15 -27.94
N ARG A 247 -6.42 -5.46 -27.22
CA ARG A 247 -7.11 -4.26 -27.74
C ARG A 247 -6.13 -3.16 -28.11
N LEU A 248 -5.15 -2.88 -27.25
CA LEU A 248 -4.13 -1.85 -27.53
C LEU A 248 -3.29 -2.17 -28.77
N LEU A 249 -2.95 -3.45 -28.98
CA LEU A 249 -2.16 -3.89 -30.14
C LEU A 249 -2.98 -3.90 -31.44
N ASP A 250 -4.27 -4.22 -31.36
CA ASP A 250 -5.21 -4.20 -32.49
C ASP A 250 -5.49 -2.77 -32.95
N GLU A 251 -5.71 -1.85 -32.02
CA GLU A 251 -5.97 -0.43 -32.33
C GLU A 251 -4.77 0.31 -32.91
N ARG A 252 -3.54 -0.17 -32.65
CA ARG A 252 -2.29 0.56 -32.96
C ARG A 252 -1.22 -0.37 -33.54
N PRO A 253 -1.08 -0.50 -34.86
CA PRO A 253 -0.12 -1.41 -35.50
C PRO A 253 1.36 -1.18 -35.14
N GLY A 254 1.77 0.06 -34.86
CA GLY A 254 3.14 0.41 -34.46
C GLY A 254 3.44 0.22 -32.96
N LEU A 255 2.45 -0.20 -32.18
CA LEU A 255 2.58 -0.41 -30.75
C LEU A 255 3.21 -1.77 -30.43
N TRP A 256 4.06 -1.81 -29.42
CA TRP A 256 4.58 -3.04 -28.84
C TRP A 256 4.35 -3.04 -27.35
N ILE A 257 4.09 -4.23 -26.79
CA ILE A 257 3.93 -4.41 -25.35
C ILE A 257 5.07 -5.30 -24.86
N ILE A 258 5.65 -4.97 -23.71
CA ILE A 258 6.61 -5.84 -23.04
C ILE A 258 6.12 -6.15 -21.64
N PHE A 259 5.86 -7.44 -21.39
CA PHE A 259 5.49 -7.91 -20.07
C PHE A 259 6.74 -8.04 -19.21
N THR A 260 6.68 -7.45 -18.02
CA THR A 260 7.75 -7.51 -17.01
C THR A 260 7.28 -8.33 -15.81
N GLY A 261 8.23 -8.81 -15.01
CA GLY A 261 7.92 -9.59 -13.82
C GLY A 261 9.20 -10.01 -13.11
N VAL A 262 9.07 -10.49 -11.86
CA VAL A 262 10.17 -11.16 -11.17
C VAL A 262 10.08 -12.69 -11.37
N PRO A 263 11.16 -13.47 -11.16
CA PRO A 263 11.13 -14.93 -11.40
C PRO A 263 9.97 -15.68 -10.71
N GLY A 264 9.56 -15.24 -9.51
CA GLY A 264 8.41 -15.82 -8.80
C GLY A 264 7.03 -15.55 -9.44
N GLU A 265 6.97 -14.69 -10.46
CA GLU A 265 5.75 -14.31 -11.19
C GLU A 265 5.69 -14.95 -12.58
N ALA A 266 6.61 -15.87 -12.90
CA ALA A 266 6.69 -16.51 -14.22
C ALA A 266 5.35 -17.06 -14.70
N ARG A 267 4.72 -17.90 -13.87
CA ARG A 267 3.42 -18.51 -14.17
C ARG A 267 2.32 -17.48 -14.42
N LEU A 268 2.37 -16.34 -13.75
CA LEU A 268 1.40 -15.26 -13.93
C LEU A 268 1.59 -14.59 -15.29
N VAL A 269 2.82 -14.18 -15.61
CA VAL A 269 3.13 -13.55 -16.90
C VAL A 269 2.82 -14.50 -18.07
N ASP A 270 3.17 -15.77 -17.93
CA ASP A 270 2.85 -16.79 -18.94
C ASP A 270 1.34 -16.97 -19.11
N SER A 271 0.57 -16.94 -18.01
CA SER A 271 -0.90 -17.04 -18.08
C SER A 271 -1.54 -15.86 -18.82
N VAL A 272 -1.01 -14.64 -18.63
CA VAL A 272 -1.46 -13.44 -19.36
C VAL A 272 -1.20 -13.64 -20.86
N ARG A 273 0.04 -14.00 -21.24
CA ARG A 273 0.40 -14.20 -22.65
C ARG A 273 -0.37 -15.35 -23.30
N ALA A 274 -0.63 -16.43 -22.56
CA ALA A 274 -1.41 -17.56 -23.03
C ALA A 274 -2.89 -17.20 -23.29
N ALA A 275 -3.46 -16.27 -22.53
CA ALA A 275 -4.82 -15.77 -22.73
C ALA A 275 -4.95 -14.80 -23.92
N MET A 276 -3.83 -14.27 -24.46
CA MET A 276 -3.85 -13.40 -25.64
C MET A 276 -4.10 -14.19 -26.94
N PRO A 277 -4.73 -13.56 -27.96
CA PRO A 277 -4.78 -14.11 -29.32
C PRO A 277 -3.39 -14.43 -29.87
N ALA A 278 -3.23 -15.61 -30.48
CA ALA A 278 -1.92 -16.11 -30.92
C ALA A 278 -1.21 -15.13 -31.88
N ALA A 279 -1.96 -14.49 -32.79
CA ALA A 279 -1.44 -13.53 -33.77
C ALA A 279 -0.82 -12.27 -33.15
N LEU A 280 -1.12 -11.95 -31.88
CA LEU A 280 -0.63 -10.75 -31.21
C LEU A 280 0.55 -11.03 -30.26
N ARG A 281 0.82 -12.29 -29.93
CA ARG A 281 1.82 -12.67 -28.89
C ARG A 281 3.25 -12.30 -29.26
N GLU A 282 3.57 -12.25 -30.55
CA GLU A 282 4.89 -11.83 -31.04
C GLU A 282 5.16 -10.35 -30.76
N ARG A 283 4.12 -9.49 -30.84
CA ARG A 283 4.19 -8.06 -30.48
C ARG A 283 4.07 -7.80 -28.98
N ALA A 284 4.01 -8.87 -28.18
CA ALA A 284 3.86 -8.83 -26.72
C ALA A 284 4.86 -9.78 -26.01
N PRO A 285 6.18 -9.64 -26.23
CA PRO A 285 7.17 -10.47 -25.55
C PRO A 285 7.21 -10.25 -24.03
N SER A 286 7.90 -11.15 -23.33
CA SER A 286 8.16 -11.06 -21.90
C SER A 286 9.65 -10.82 -21.65
N SER A 287 9.96 -9.87 -20.77
CA SER A 287 11.32 -9.60 -20.28
C SER A 287 11.66 -10.38 -19.00
N LEU A 288 10.78 -11.31 -18.58
CA LEU A 288 10.92 -12.08 -17.35
C LEU A 288 12.27 -12.80 -17.29
N GLY A 289 13.02 -12.56 -16.21
CA GLY A 289 14.35 -13.14 -16.01
C GLY A 289 15.45 -12.52 -16.89
N LEU A 290 15.12 -11.53 -17.73
CA LEU A 290 16.06 -10.81 -18.59
C LEU A 290 16.34 -9.39 -18.07
N THR A 291 15.57 -8.91 -17.09
CA THR A 291 15.74 -7.58 -16.49
C THR A 291 16.40 -7.63 -15.12
N THR A 292 17.32 -6.70 -14.89
CA THR A 292 17.82 -6.28 -13.58
C THR A 292 17.14 -4.96 -13.19
N LEU A 293 17.40 -4.45 -11.98
CA LEU A 293 16.85 -3.15 -11.61
C LEU A 293 17.36 -1.99 -12.49
N PRO A 294 18.66 -1.89 -12.83
CA PRO A 294 19.13 -0.91 -13.81
C PRO A 294 18.47 -1.03 -15.19
N THR A 295 18.36 -2.24 -15.75
CA THR A 295 17.72 -2.39 -17.07
C THR A 295 16.20 -2.19 -17.01
N MET A 296 15.55 -2.43 -15.87
CA MET A 296 14.16 -2.04 -15.64
C MET A 296 13.99 -0.52 -15.60
N ILE A 297 14.93 0.23 -15.01
CA ILE A 297 14.92 1.70 -15.04
C ILE A 297 15.04 2.19 -16.49
N ALA A 298 16.00 1.65 -17.25
CA ALA A 298 16.15 1.99 -18.66
C ALA A 298 14.90 1.64 -19.49
N LEU A 299 14.26 0.51 -19.20
CA LEU A 299 13.01 0.10 -19.86
C LEU A 299 11.86 1.08 -19.58
N LEU A 300 11.75 1.55 -18.33
CA LEU A 300 10.79 2.57 -17.93
C LEU A 300 11.04 3.91 -18.62
N ASP A 301 12.29 4.29 -18.82
CA ASP A 301 12.66 5.50 -19.57
C ASP A 301 12.32 5.36 -21.08
N ARG A 302 12.50 4.16 -21.65
CA ARG A 302 12.17 3.85 -23.06
C ARG A 302 10.67 3.76 -23.35
N SER A 303 9.88 3.45 -22.32
CA SER A 303 8.44 3.19 -22.44
C SER A 303 7.63 4.48 -22.69
N ALA A 304 6.66 4.42 -23.59
CA ALA A 304 5.68 5.49 -23.82
C ALA A 304 4.64 5.55 -22.69
N ALA A 305 4.32 4.41 -22.10
CA ALA A 305 3.53 4.30 -20.88
C ALA A 305 3.90 3.02 -20.12
N PHE A 306 3.60 3.01 -18.83
CA PHE A 306 3.71 1.84 -17.96
C PHE A 306 2.35 1.52 -17.35
N VAL A 307 1.95 0.25 -17.38
CA VAL A 307 0.71 -0.23 -16.74
C VAL A 307 1.06 -1.25 -15.68
N CYS A 308 0.63 -1.05 -14.44
CA CYS A 308 0.91 -1.99 -13.37
C CYS A 308 -0.15 -1.98 -12.26
N ASN A 309 -0.10 -3.01 -11.42
CA ASN A 309 -0.85 -3.04 -10.17
C ASN A 309 -0.21 -2.14 -9.08
N ASP A 310 -0.76 -2.19 -7.87
CA ASP A 310 -0.08 -1.74 -6.65
C ASP A 310 1.13 -2.64 -6.30
N THR A 311 2.31 -2.22 -6.74
CA THR A 311 3.58 -2.93 -6.55
C THR A 311 4.76 -1.94 -6.46
N GLY A 312 5.92 -2.40 -5.97
CA GLY A 312 7.11 -1.54 -5.82
C GLY A 312 7.56 -0.85 -7.11
N VAL A 313 7.37 -1.49 -8.27
CA VAL A 313 7.72 -0.90 -9.58
C VAL A 313 6.76 0.21 -10.03
N MET A 314 5.56 0.31 -9.45
CA MET A 314 4.67 1.48 -9.63
C MET A 314 5.35 2.75 -9.10
N HIS A 315 5.90 2.67 -7.90
CA HIS A 315 6.64 3.79 -7.31
C HIS A 315 7.90 4.12 -8.10
N LEU A 316 8.58 3.10 -8.64
CA LEU A 316 9.75 3.29 -9.50
C LEU A 316 9.40 4.07 -10.77
N ALA A 317 8.35 3.63 -11.49
CA ALA A 317 7.87 4.33 -12.69
C ALA A 317 7.47 5.78 -12.39
N ARG A 318 6.73 5.99 -11.28
CA ARG A 318 6.35 7.34 -10.85
C ARG A 318 7.56 8.21 -10.53
N ALA A 319 8.57 7.66 -9.84
CA ALA A 319 9.79 8.37 -9.45
C ALA A 319 10.78 8.60 -10.60
N ARG A 320 10.72 7.79 -11.67
CA ARG A 320 11.48 8.00 -12.91
C ARG A 320 10.82 9.01 -13.84
N GLY A 321 9.51 9.26 -13.69
CA GLY A 321 8.78 10.12 -14.60
C GLY A 321 8.31 9.38 -15.86
N THR A 322 7.98 8.10 -15.73
CA THR A 322 7.31 7.35 -16.80
C THR A 322 5.80 7.61 -16.73
N PRO A 323 5.12 7.91 -17.86
CA PRO A 323 3.67 7.96 -17.89
C PRO A 323 3.06 6.65 -17.36
N LEU A 324 2.14 6.74 -16.39
CA LEU A 324 1.74 5.59 -15.57
C LEU A 324 0.22 5.42 -15.53
N VAL A 325 -0.27 4.20 -15.82
CA VAL A 325 -1.59 3.73 -15.40
C VAL A 325 -1.42 2.74 -14.25
N ALA A 326 -1.89 3.13 -13.06
CA ALA A 326 -1.86 2.29 -11.86
C ALA A 326 -3.24 1.68 -11.62
N LEU A 327 -3.31 0.35 -11.59
CA LEU A 327 -4.52 -0.43 -11.32
C LEU A 327 -4.56 -0.77 -9.84
N LEU A 328 -5.39 -0.05 -9.08
CA LEU A 328 -5.36 -0.10 -7.62
C LEU A 328 -6.53 -0.89 -7.05
N GLY A 329 -6.20 -1.76 -6.10
CA GLY A 329 -7.17 -2.46 -5.27
C GLY A 329 -7.82 -1.54 -4.23
N PRO A 330 -8.39 -2.11 -3.16
CA PRO A 330 -9.17 -1.37 -2.18
C PRO A 330 -8.28 -0.79 -1.07
N GLU A 331 -6.96 -0.82 -1.19
CA GLU A 331 -6.05 -0.24 -0.20
C GLU A 331 -6.13 1.30 -0.19
N ASN A 332 -5.52 1.92 0.81
CA ASN A 332 -5.44 3.37 0.88
C ASN A 332 -4.48 3.94 -0.18
N ASP A 333 -5.03 4.30 -1.33
CA ASP A 333 -4.32 4.87 -2.48
C ASP A 333 -3.86 6.33 -2.29
N LEU A 334 -4.42 7.04 -1.29
CA LEU A 334 -3.87 8.34 -0.88
C LEU A 334 -2.51 8.16 -0.22
N ARG A 335 -2.34 7.06 0.53
CA ARG A 335 -1.11 6.74 1.25
C ARG A 335 -0.07 6.04 0.39
N TRP A 336 -0.48 5.00 -0.36
CA TRP A 336 0.41 4.09 -1.07
C TRP A 336 0.24 4.09 -2.60
N GLY A 337 -0.67 4.90 -3.14
CA GLY A 337 -0.79 5.04 -4.59
C GLY A 337 0.41 5.78 -5.21
N PRO A 338 0.36 6.09 -6.51
CA PRO A 338 1.34 6.99 -7.12
C PRO A 338 1.41 8.31 -6.35
N HIS A 339 2.63 8.83 -6.19
CA HIS A 339 2.82 10.13 -5.54
C HIS A 339 2.06 11.23 -6.32
N PRO A 340 1.33 12.14 -5.66
CA PRO A 340 0.59 13.21 -6.34
C PRO A 340 1.50 14.05 -7.25
N LEU A 341 2.64 14.48 -6.72
CA LEU A 341 3.67 15.17 -7.49
C LEU A 341 4.52 14.18 -8.30
N GLY A 342 4.92 14.56 -9.51
CA GLY A 342 5.80 13.79 -10.38
C GLY A 342 6.01 14.49 -11.72
N SER A 343 7.05 14.11 -12.46
CA SER A 343 7.48 14.77 -13.70
C SER A 343 6.70 14.36 -14.96
N ALA A 344 5.87 13.32 -14.86
CA ALA A 344 5.03 12.79 -15.95
C ALA A 344 3.57 12.64 -15.53
N PRO A 345 2.63 12.50 -16.48
CA PRO A 345 1.24 12.21 -16.16
C PRO A 345 1.09 10.81 -15.54
N ALA A 346 0.12 10.66 -14.64
CA ALA A 346 -0.25 9.37 -14.07
C ALA A 346 -1.77 9.31 -13.88
N ILE A 347 -2.34 8.12 -14.08
CA ILE A 347 -3.76 7.84 -13.88
C ILE A 347 -3.86 6.64 -12.94
N ALA A 348 -4.47 6.83 -11.78
CA ALA A 348 -4.78 5.76 -10.84
C ALA A 348 -6.25 5.36 -11.02
N LEU A 349 -6.47 4.13 -11.49
CA LEU A 349 -7.79 3.56 -11.70
C LEU A 349 -8.19 2.74 -10.48
N ARG A 350 -9.42 2.98 -9.99
CA ARG A 350 -9.92 2.31 -8.80
C ARG A 350 -11.42 2.06 -8.87
N TYR A 351 -11.85 0.89 -8.39
CA TYR A 351 -13.26 0.60 -8.15
C TYR A 351 -13.58 0.70 -6.64
N PRO A 352 -14.54 1.55 -6.23
CA PRO A 352 -14.89 1.71 -4.82
C PRO A 352 -15.66 0.48 -4.30
N VAL A 353 -15.23 -0.05 -3.16
CA VAL A 353 -15.86 -1.21 -2.50
C VAL A 353 -16.03 -0.97 -1.00
N PRO A 354 -17.00 -1.60 -0.33
CA PRO A 354 -17.25 -1.39 1.11
C PRO A 354 -16.08 -1.78 2.02
N CYS A 355 -15.26 -2.75 1.62
CA CYS A 355 -14.12 -3.20 2.42
C CYS A 355 -12.91 -2.25 2.38
N SER A 356 -12.99 -1.13 1.66
CA SER A 356 -11.90 -0.14 1.60
C SER A 356 -11.80 0.72 2.87
N PRO A 357 -10.59 0.95 3.43
CA PRO A 357 -9.31 0.42 2.99
C PRO A 357 -9.13 -1.05 3.42
N CYS A 358 -8.67 -1.91 2.51
CA CYS A 358 -8.39 -3.32 2.80
C CYS A 358 -6.92 -3.65 2.53
N ASP A 359 -6.31 -4.42 3.44
CA ASP A 359 -4.89 -4.82 3.39
C ASP A 359 -4.71 -6.36 3.38
N ARG A 360 -5.78 -7.10 3.04
CA ARG A 360 -5.79 -8.57 3.01
C ARG A 360 -4.70 -9.10 2.08
N TRP A 361 -4.04 -10.19 2.46
CA TRP A 361 -3.03 -10.83 1.63
C TRP A 361 -3.64 -11.52 0.41
N ASP A 362 -4.71 -12.28 0.64
CA ASP A 362 -5.46 -12.98 -0.39
C ASP A 362 -6.94 -12.59 -0.33
N CYS A 363 -7.63 -12.65 -1.46
CA CYS A 363 -9.04 -12.32 -1.59
C CYS A 363 -9.68 -13.22 -2.65
N PRO A 364 -10.51 -14.21 -2.27
CA PRO A 364 -11.09 -15.15 -3.23
C PRO A 364 -12.04 -14.47 -4.22
N VAL A 365 -12.73 -13.40 -3.78
CA VAL A 365 -13.72 -12.70 -4.60
C VAL A 365 -13.07 -11.66 -5.52
N LEU A 366 -12.03 -10.96 -5.04
CA LEU A 366 -11.25 -9.96 -5.79
C LEU A 366 -12.11 -8.88 -6.49
N TYR A 367 -13.27 -8.58 -5.92
CA TYR A 367 -14.32 -7.78 -6.58
C TYR A 367 -13.82 -6.41 -7.06
N CYS A 368 -13.10 -5.69 -6.21
CA CYS A 368 -12.49 -4.39 -6.52
C CYS A 368 -11.69 -4.37 -7.84
N LEU A 369 -10.87 -5.39 -8.09
CA LEU A 369 -10.04 -5.46 -9.28
C LEU A 369 -10.78 -6.12 -10.45
N ARG A 370 -11.67 -7.09 -10.19
CA ARG A 370 -12.53 -7.66 -11.24
C ARG A 370 -13.50 -6.63 -11.83
N SER A 371 -13.96 -5.66 -11.05
CA SER A 371 -14.88 -4.62 -11.54
C SER A 371 -14.16 -3.43 -12.17
N LEU A 372 -12.83 -3.40 -12.10
CA LEU A 372 -12.03 -2.45 -12.87
C LEU A 372 -12.04 -2.88 -14.34
N GLY A 373 -12.72 -2.09 -15.17
CA GLY A 373 -13.02 -2.42 -16.56
C GLY A 373 -11.79 -2.33 -17.47
N VAL A 374 -11.71 -3.23 -18.45
CA VAL A 374 -10.64 -3.21 -19.47
C VAL A 374 -10.74 -1.96 -20.34
N GLU A 375 -11.96 -1.56 -20.73
CA GLU A 375 -12.23 -0.32 -21.48
C GLU A 375 -11.64 0.92 -20.79
N GLN A 376 -11.80 1.00 -19.46
CA GLN A 376 -11.28 2.10 -18.67
C GLN A 376 -9.75 2.13 -18.70
N ALA A 377 -9.12 0.96 -18.60
CA ALA A 377 -7.67 0.83 -18.70
C ALA A 377 -7.15 1.18 -20.11
N VAL A 378 -7.81 0.70 -21.18
CA VAL A 378 -7.48 1.05 -22.58
C VAL A 378 -7.59 2.55 -22.79
N ALA A 379 -8.69 3.17 -22.37
CA ALA A 379 -8.91 4.60 -22.50
C ALA A 379 -7.86 5.42 -21.70
N ALA A 380 -7.50 4.98 -20.49
CA ALA A 380 -6.46 5.61 -19.69
C ALA A 380 -5.10 5.56 -20.38
N VAL A 381 -4.71 4.41 -20.93
CA VAL A 381 -3.48 4.27 -21.71
C VAL A 381 -3.53 5.15 -22.96
N GLY A 382 -4.65 5.16 -23.69
CA GLY A 382 -4.84 6.01 -24.87
C GLY A 382 -4.60 7.49 -24.57
N ARG A 383 -5.20 8.01 -23.49
CA ARG A 383 -4.99 9.39 -23.03
C ARG A 383 -3.52 9.69 -22.74
N LEU A 384 -2.79 8.79 -22.09
CA LEU A 384 -1.37 8.99 -21.80
C LEU A 384 -0.51 9.03 -23.06
N LEU A 385 -0.85 8.22 -24.08
CA LEU A 385 -0.12 8.16 -25.35
C LEU A 385 -0.38 9.38 -26.25
N GLU A 386 -1.52 10.05 -26.08
CA GLU A 386 -1.86 11.29 -26.78
C GLU A 386 -1.23 12.54 -26.13
N MET A 387 -0.79 12.43 -24.87
CA MET A 387 -0.09 13.51 -24.20
C MET A 387 1.34 13.64 -24.75
N PRO A 388 1.79 14.85 -25.11
CA PRO A 388 3.15 15.05 -25.63
C PRO A 388 4.20 14.56 -24.61
N ARG A 389 5.15 13.74 -25.08
CA ARG A 389 6.34 13.36 -24.31
C ARG A 389 7.08 14.62 -23.89
N ARG A 390 7.29 14.81 -22.59
CA ARG A 390 8.01 15.98 -22.09
C ARG A 390 9.52 15.80 -22.22
N VAL A 391 10.15 16.83 -22.73
CA VAL A 391 11.56 17.12 -22.46
C VAL A 391 11.64 17.70 -21.04
N ALA A 392 12.66 17.32 -20.27
CA ALA A 392 12.86 17.81 -18.91
C ALA A 392 12.83 19.36 -18.85
N GLY A 393 11.96 19.95 -18.02
CA GLY A 393 11.95 21.40 -17.74
C GLY A 393 10.66 22.21 -18.04
N GLY A 394 9.57 21.61 -18.54
CA GLY A 394 8.31 22.33 -18.83
C GLY A 394 7.26 22.38 -17.70
N GLU A 395 6.38 23.40 -17.70
CA GLU A 395 5.28 23.65 -16.71
C GLU A 395 4.44 22.41 -16.38
N PRO A 396 4.07 22.11 -15.12
CA PRO A 396 3.50 20.82 -14.70
C PRO A 396 2.20 20.40 -15.44
N ALA A 397 2.15 19.16 -15.91
CA ALA A 397 0.92 18.50 -16.37
C ALA A 397 0.02 18.22 -15.14
N PRO A 398 -1.31 18.03 -15.29
CA PRO A 398 -2.17 17.68 -14.17
C PRO A 398 -1.61 16.47 -13.42
N SER A 399 -1.21 16.74 -12.19
CA SER A 399 -0.43 15.86 -11.34
C SER A 399 -1.35 14.78 -10.77
N LEU A 400 -1.27 13.57 -11.33
CA LEU A 400 -2.03 12.37 -10.94
C LEU A 400 -3.57 12.54 -10.98
N VAL A 401 -4.21 11.91 -11.96
CA VAL A 401 -5.66 11.76 -12.01
C VAL A 401 -6.06 10.50 -11.25
N ARG A 402 -7.00 10.62 -10.31
CA ARG A 402 -7.64 9.46 -9.66
C ARG A 402 -9.03 9.26 -10.27
N GLU A 403 -9.23 8.15 -10.94
CA GLU A 403 -10.52 7.81 -11.52
C GLU A 403 -11.18 6.74 -10.66
N ILE A 404 -12.24 7.17 -9.98
CA ILE A 404 -13.08 6.30 -9.17
C ILE A 404 -14.29 5.96 -10.04
N THR A 405 -14.40 4.70 -10.46
CA THR A 405 -15.55 4.24 -11.23
C THR A 405 -16.82 4.38 -10.37
N PRO A 406 -17.89 5.00 -10.87
CA PRO A 406 -19.15 5.08 -10.14
C PRO A 406 -19.64 3.69 -9.74
N ARG A 407 -20.12 3.55 -8.51
CA ARG A 407 -20.71 2.31 -8.00
C ARG A 407 -21.92 1.95 -8.87
N ASN A 408 -21.93 0.77 -9.47
CA ASN A 408 -23.10 0.27 -10.21
C ASN A 408 -23.54 -1.07 -9.59
N TRP A 409 -24.58 -1.00 -8.77
CA TRP A 409 -25.12 -2.14 -8.03
C TRP A 409 -25.89 -3.13 -8.91
N ARG A 410 -26.37 -2.68 -10.06
CA ARG A 410 -27.06 -3.52 -11.03
C ARG A 410 -26.06 -4.36 -11.83
N ALA A 411 -24.94 -3.76 -12.24
CA ALA A 411 -23.83 -4.49 -12.86
C ALA A 411 -23.22 -5.55 -11.92
N LEU A 412 -23.34 -5.35 -10.61
CA LEU A 412 -22.93 -6.30 -9.57
C LEU A 412 -23.75 -7.60 -9.61
N GLU A 413 -25.07 -7.45 -9.66
CA GLU A 413 -26.03 -8.54 -9.73
C GLU A 413 -25.96 -9.27 -11.08
N GLU A 414 -25.85 -8.53 -12.18
CA GLU A 414 -25.72 -9.06 -13.55
C GLU A 414 -24.40 -9.83 -13.76
N ALA A 415 -23.33 -9.47 -13.05
CA ALA A 415 -22.05 -10.20 -13.07
C ALA A 415 -22.06 -11.46 -12.17
N GLY A 416 -23.21 -11.85 -11.62
CA GLY A 416 -23.38 -13.08 -10.84
C GLY A 416 -22.83 -12.99 -9.41
N PHE A 417 -22.63 -11.78 -8.87
CA PHE A 417 -22.22 -11.62 -7.49
C PHE A 417 -23.45 -11.55 -6.57
N GLU A 418 -23.62 -12.57 -5.73
CA GLU A 418 -24.44 -12.45 -4.53
C GLU A 418 -23.75 -11.50 -3.56
N LEU A 419 -24.22 -10.25 -3.50
CA LEU A 419 -23.84 -9.36 -2.41
C LEU A 419 -24.30 -10.00 -1.10
N PRO A 420 -23.49 -9.99 -0.02
CA PRO A 420 -23.99 -10.26 1.32
C PRO A 420 -24.95 -9.13 1.68
N LEU A 421 -26.19 -9.30 1.24
CA LEU A 421 -27.30 -8.39 1.45
C LEU A 421 -27.68 -8.52 2.92
N VAL A 422 -27.05 -7.72 3.76
CA VAL A 422 -27.54 -7.51 5.12
C VAL A 422 -28.62 -6.44 5.03
N SER A 423 -29.86 -6.88 4.93
CA SER A 423 -31.03 -6.02 5.18
C SER A 423 -31.91 -6.76 6.17
N VAL A 424 -31.89 -6.30 7.42
CA VAL A 424 -32.76 -6.80 8.48
C VAL A 424 -34.04 -5.97 8.45
N VAL A 425 -35.17 -6.59 8.13
CA VAL A 425 -36.49 -5.98 8.28
C VAL A 425 -37.03 -6.32 9.66
N LEU A 426 -37.32 -5.29 10.47
CA LEU A 426 -37.93 -5.44 11.78
C LEU A 426 -39.42 -5.12 11.69
N LEU A 427 -40.27 -6.10 11.99
CA LEU A 427 -41.70 -5.87 12.24
C LEU A 427 -41.94 -5.69 13.75
N PRO A 428 -42.74 -4.69 14.18
CA PRO A 428 -43.24 -4.61 15.54
C PRO A 428 -44.55 -5.39 15.75
N ASP A 429 -44.52 -6.37 16.65
CA ASP A 429 -45.71 -6.86 17.36
C ASP A 429 -46.02 -5.91 18.54
N ALA A 430 -46.71 -4.80 18.27
CA ALA A 430 -47.49 -4.06 19.29
C ALA A 430 -48.13 -2.78 18.69
N PHE A 431 -49.42 -2.84 18.37
CA PHE A 431 -50.33 -1.78 18.76
C PHE A 431 -51.58 -2.44 19.34
N GLY A 432 -51.83 -2.14 20.61
CA GLY A 432 -52.92 -2.72 21.39
C GLY A 432 -54.30 -2.31 20.88
N GLU A 433 -55.30 -3.05 21.36
CA GLU A 433 -56.71 -2.76 21.18
C GLU A 433 -57.06 -1.30 21.55
N SER A 434 -57.76 -0.61 20.64
CA SER A 434 -58.67 0.47 20.98
C SER A 434 -59.81 0.54 19.99
N ARG A 435 -61.02 0.32 20.52
CA ARG A 435 -62.33 0.45 19.89
C ARG A 435 -62.56 1.85 19.30
N ASN A 436 -62.97 1.94 18.04
CA ASN A 436 -64.27 2.47 17.60
C ASN A 436 -64.29 2.61 16.08
N GLY A 437 -65.43 2.24 15.48
CA GLY A 437 -65.58 1.98 14.07
C GLY A 437 -65.47 3.20 13.16
N ALA A 438 -64.87 2.97 12.00
CA ALA A 438 -65.36 3.47 10.71
C ALA A 438 -64.87 2.51 9.63
N SER A 439 -65.82 1.90 8.93
CA SER A 439 -65.58 1.07 7.76
C SER A 439 -65.01 1.94 6.63
N ALA A 440 -63.89 1.54 6.04
CA ALA A 440 -63.51 1.95 4.69
C ALA A 440 -62.96 0.73 3.95
N ALA A 441 -63.50 0.55 2.75
CA ALA A 441 -63.45 -0.67 1.95
C ALA A 441 -62.03 -1.16 1.63
N ALA A 442 -61.89 -2.49 1.61
CA ALA A 442 -60.75 -3.16 1.03
C ALA A 442 -60.68 -2.87 -0.48
N GLY A 443 -59.78 -1.95 -0.85
CA GLY A 443 -59.30 -1.80 -2.22
C GLY A 443 -58.16 -2.77 -2.48
N ASN A 444 -58.34 -3.68 -3.44
CA ASN A 444 -57.30 -4.56 -3.97
C ASN A 444 -56.22 -3.73 -4.68
N SER A 445 -55.19 -3.31 -3.94
CA SER A 445 -53.86 -2.98 -4.48
C SER A 445 -52.85 -3.02 -3.33
N GLY A 446 -52.25 -4.19 -3.10
CA GLY A 446 -51.18 -4.36 -2.12
C GLY A 446 -49.87 -3.73 -2.61
N THR A 447 -49.82 -2.40 -2.65
CA THR A 447 -48.55 -1.68 -2.77
C THR A 447 -47.94 -1.56 -1.38
N ALA A 448 -46.81 -2.24 -1.16
CA ALA A 448 -45.97 -2.01 0.01
C ALA A 448 -45.43 -0.57 -0.06
N LEU A 449 -45.83 0.27 0.89
CA LEU A 449 -45.20 1.57 1.10
C LEU A 449 -43.92 1.32 1.90
N ALA A 450 -42.79 1.38 1.21
CA ALA A 450 -41.48 1.43 1.85
C ALA A 450 -40.97 2.87 1.80
N THR A 451 -40.81 3.51 2.95
CA THR A 451 -40.12 4.80 3.04
C THR A 451 -38.62 4.53 3.07
N VAL A 452 -37.92 5.03 2.05
CA VAL A 452 -36.46 4.98 1.97
C VAL A 452 -35.91 6.30 2.47
N GLU A 453 -35.34 6.30 3.67
CA GLU A 453 -34.53 7.42 4.12
C GLU A 453 -33.08 7.17 3.68
N ARG A 454 -32.63 8.02 2.76
CA ARG A 454 -31.27 8.01 2.23
C ARG A 454 -30.44 9.01 3.02
N GLN A 455 -29.49 8.51 3.79
CA GLN A 455 -28.59 9.37 4.55
C GLN A 455 -27.16 9.21 4.02
N GLU A 456 -26.68 10.28 3.38
CA GLU A 456 -25.31 10.35 2.87
C GLU A 456 -24.34 10.57 4.04
N TYR A 457 -23.45 9.60 4.27
CA TYR A 457 -22.27 9.78 5.10
C TYR A 457 -21.03 9.85 4.21
N PRO A 458 -19.95 10.55 4.63
CA PRO A 458 -18.74 10.75 3.80
C PRO A 458 -18.04 9.48 3.32
N ARG A 459 -18.36 8.30 3.88
CA ARG A 459 -17.75 7.00 3.54
C ARG A 459 -18.74 5.83 3.49
N LEU A 460 -20.02 6.07 3.74
CA LEU A 460 -21.06 5.04 3.77
C LEU A 460 -22.37 5.64 3.25
N GLU A 461 -23.07 4.89 2.42
CA GLU A 461 -24.44 5.20 2.10
C GLU A 461 -25.29 4.28 2.97
N VAL A 462 -26.01 4.85 3.95
CA VAL A 462 -26.94 4.08 4.77
C VAL A 462 -28.30 4.21 4.13
N ILE A 463 -28.85 3.09 3.70
CA ILE A 463 -30.18 3.01 3.13
C ILE A 463 -31.08 2.39 4.18
N ARG A 464 -31.89 3.24 4.82
CA ARG A 464 -32.88 2.79 5.79
C ARG A 464 -34.15 2.48 5.03
N VAL A 465 -34.56 1.21 5.04
CA VAL A 465 -35.81 0.76 4.42
C VAL A 465 -36.80 0.46 5.55
N GLU A 466 -37.76 1.36 5.77
CA GLU A 466 -38.91 1.08 6.64
C GLU A 466 -40.05 0.57 5.76
N VAL A 467 -40.55 -0.65 6.03
CA VAL A 467 -41.64 -1.27 5.28
C VAL A 467 -42.91 -1.18 6.11
N GLU A 468 -43.97 -0.55 5.59
CA GLU A 468 -45.26 -0.46 6.28
C GLU A 468 -45.92 -1.84 6.48
N ALA A 469 -46.68 -1.95 7.58
CA ALA A 469 -47.09 -3.17 8.29
C ALA A 469 -47.91 -4.23 7.52
N ASN A 470 -48.18 -4.05 6.22
CA ASN A 470 -49.01 -4.97 5.42
C ASN A 470 -48.22 -5.81 4.39
N ALA A 471 -46.89 -5.84 4.44
CA ALA A 471 -46.08 -6.70 3.57
C ALA A 471 -46.30 -8.19 3.90
N ARG A 472 -47.02 -8.91 3.02
CA ARG A 472 -47.32 -10.35 3.16
C ARG A 472 -46.46 -11.26 2.27
N ALA A 473 -45.42 -10.76 1.61
CA ALA A 473 -44.62 -11.55 0.69
C ALA A 473 -43.27 -11.95 1.29
N GLU A 474 -43.09 -13.24 1.58
CA GLU A 474 -41.76 -13.84 1.66
C GLU A 474 -41.21 -14.00 0.24
N GLY A 475 -40.03 -13.42 -0.04
CA GLY A 475 -39.42 -13.43 -1.35
C GLY A 475 -38.58 -12.19 -1.64
N ALA A 476 -37.73 -12.27 -2.66
CA ALA A 476 -36.94 -11.13 -3.13
C ALA A 476 -37.87 -10.02 -3.60
N SER A 477 -37.72 -8.83 -3.03
CA SER A 477 -38.43 -7.63 -3.46
C SER A 477 -37.43 -6.51 -3.66
N THR A 478 -37.58 -5.73 -4.73
CA THR A 478 -36.73 -4.56 -4.98
C THR A 478 -37.40 -3.33 -4.39
N VAL A 479 -36.66 -2.56 -3.58
CA VAL A 479 -37.11 -1.24 -3.09
C VAL A 479 -36.17 -0.21 -3.68
N SER A 480 -36.69 0.70 -4.52
CA SER A 480 -35.89 1.71 -5.24
C SER A 480 -34.69 1.13 -6.01
N GLY A 481 -34.84 -0.07 -6.59
CA GLY A 481 -33.78 -0.74 -7.36
C GLY A 481 -32.72 -1.48 -6.52
N ILE A 482 -32.93 -1.59 -5.21
CA ILE A 482 -32.07 -2.35 -4.30
C ILE A 482 -32.77 -3.68 -4.00
N PRO A 483 -32.13 -4.83 -4.23
CA PRO A 483 -32.71 -6.11 -3.85
C PRO A 483 -32.76 -6.19 -2.32
N VAL A 484 -33.93 -6.48 -1.75
CA VAL A 484 -34.12 -6.66 -0.30
C VAL A 484 -34.69 -8.05 -0.06
N ARG A 485 -34.15 -8.78 0.92
CA ARG A 485 -34.73 -10.03 1.42
C ARG A 485 -35.43 -9.76 2.74
N VAL A 486 -36.76 -9.82 2.74
CA VAL A 486 -37.56 -9.68 3.96
C VAL A 486 -37.55 -11.02 4.70
N VAL A 487 -37.11 -11.02 5.96
CA VAL A 487 -37.12 -12.21 6.83
C VAL A 487 -38.04 -11.93 8.01
N ARG A 488 -38.99 -12.83 8.27
CA ARG A 488 -39.91 -12.71 9.40
C ARG A 488 -39.24 -13.22 10.66
N ALA A 489 -39.29 -12.43 11.74
CA ALA A 489 -38.84 -12.92 13.05
C ALA A 489 -39.80 -14.01 13.54
N PRO A 490 -39.30 -15.14 14.06
CA PRO A 490 -40.15 -16.26 14.50
C PRO A 490 -40.92 -15.96 15.79
N SER A 491 -40.54 -14.92 16.53
CA SER A 491 -41.23 -14.47 17.75
C SER A 491 -40.94 -12.99 18.05
N ALA A 492 -41.77 -12.39 18.91
CA ALA A 492 -41.59 -11.02 19.41
C ALA A 492 -40.26 -10.85 20.17
N ASP A 493 -39.83 -11.87 20.91
CA ASP A 493 -38.55 -11.87 21.63
C ASP A 493 -37.36 -11.91 20.66
N ALA A 494 -37.44 -12.69 19.58
CA ALA A 494 -36.44 -12.68 18.53
C ALA A 494 -36.37 -11.30 17.83
N ALA A 495 -37.52 -10.67 17.58
CA ALA A 495 -37.59 -9.32 17.02
C ALA A 495 -37.00 -8.26 17.97
N ALA A 496 -37.20 -8.41 19.29
CA ALA A 496 -36.63 -7.54 20.31
C ALA A 496 -35.12 -7.73 20.46
N ALA A 497 -34.63 -8.98 20.41
CA ALA A 497 -33.20 -9.30 20.43
C ALA A 497 -32.48 -8.73 19.20
N TRP A 498 -33.04 -8.88 18.00
CA TRP A 498 -32.51 -8.26 16.79
C TRP A 498 -32.51 -6.73 16.87
N ARG A 499 -33.57 -6.12 17.42
CA ARG A 499 -33.60 -4.68 17.70
C ARG A 499 -32.50 -4.25 18.67
N ALA A 500 -32.25 -5.03 19.72
CA ALA A 500 -31.20 -4.74 20.68
C ALA A 500 -29.81 -4.83 20.03
N VAL A 501 -29.55 -5.84 19.20
CA VAL A 501 -28.29 -5.98 18.43
C VAL A 501 -28.09 -4.80 17.47
N LEU A 502 -29.11 -4.44 16.69
CA LEU A 502 -29.05 -3.33 15.74
C LEU A 502 -28.92 -1.97 16.44
N ASN A 503 -29.58 -1.78 17.59
CA ASN A 503 -29.45 -0.57 18.39
C ASN A 503 -28.09 -0.49 19.10
N ALA A 504 -27.54 -1.62 19.56
CA ALA A 504 -26.19 -1.70 20.13
C ALA A 504 -25.11 -1.45 19.07
N ALA A 505 -25.38 -1.81 17.82
CA ALA A 505 -24.51 -1.55 16.68
C ALA A 505 -24.64 -0.12 16.10
N ARG A 506 -25.51 0.75 16.65
CA ARG A 506 -25.56 2.16 16.26
C ARG A 506 -24.21 2.82 16.54
N GLY A 507 -23.42 3.02 15.48
CA GLY A 507 -22.12 3.68 15.53
C GLY A 507 -20.92 2.77 15.29
N GLU A 508 -21.09 1.45 15.21
CA GLU A 508 -20.03 0.52 14.82
C GLU A 508 -20.36 -0.08 13.45
N VAL A 509 -19.38 -0.05 12.54
CA VAL A 509 -19.47 -0.69 11.23
C VAL A 509 -19.60 -2.19 11.46
N ILE A 510 -20.81 -2.74 11.32
CA ILE A 510 -20.99 -4.18 11.21
C ILE A 510 -20.41 -4.57 9.84
N ALA A 511 -19.23 -5.19 9.85
CA ALA A 511 -18.62 -5.74 8.64
C ALA A 511 -19.61 -6.65 7.90
N PRO A 512 -19.51 -6.80 6.57
CA PRO A 512 -20.40 -7.68 5.83
C PRO A 512 -20.31 -9.09 6.42
N LEU A 513 -21.45 -9.62 6.85
CA LEU A 513 -21.64 -10.98 7.32
C LEU A 513 -21.14 -11.93 6.23
N LEU A 514 -19.90 -12.42 6.39
CA LEU A 514 -19.37 -13.51 5.58
C LEU A 514 -19.84 -14.82 6.21
N PRO A 515 -20.21 -15.83 5.40
CA PRO A 515 -20.45 -17.17 5.92
C PRO A 515 -19.22 -17.68 6.68
N GLY A 516 -19.40 -18.07 7.95
CA GLY A 516 -18.32 -18.68 8.77
C GLY A 516 -17.50 -17.73 9.66
N ALA A 517 -17.95 -16.50 9.92
CA ALA A 517 -17.34 -15.65 10.94
C ALA A 517 -17.84 -16.05 12.35
N GLU A 518 -16.97 -16.64 13.18
CA GLU A 518 -17.26 -16.83 14.61
C GLU A 518 -17.29 -15.48 15.33
N TRP A 519 -18.39 -15.23 16.04
CA TRP A 519 -18.54 -14.03 16.87
C TRP A 519 -17.74 -14.18 18.17
N PRO A 520 -17.22 -13.07 18.75
CA PRO A 520 -16.65 -13.13 20.09
C PRO A 520 -17.76 -13.51 21.10
N PRO A 521 -17.66 -14.66 21.79
CA PRO A 521 -18.73 -15.20 22.64
C PRO A 521 -19.06 -14.29 23.84
N GLU A 522 -18.14 -13.38 24.19
CA GLU A 522 -18.24 -12.49 25.34
C GLU A 522 -19.26 -11.35 25.16
N LYS A 523 -19.78 -11.15 23.93
CA LYS A 523 -20.72 -10.07 23.58
C LYS A 523 -22.12 -10.54 23.16
N LEU A 524 -22.36 -11.85 23.13
CA LEU A 524 -23.66 -12.43 22.78
C LEU A 524 -24.28 -13.06 24.02
N SER A 525 -25.54 -12.72 24.33
CA SER A 525 -26.28 -13.54 25.29
C SER A 525 -26.47 -14.96 24.72
N ALA A 526 -26.57 -15.96 25.59
CA ALA A 526 -26.70 -17.37 25.19
C ALA A 526 -27.86 -17.62 24.21
N ASP A 527 -28.92 -16.81 24.30
CA ASP A 527 -30.08 -16.90 23.41
C ASP A 527 -29.78 -16.42 21.97
N VAL A 528 -28.81 -15.51 21.78
CA VAL A 528 -28.44 -14.96 20.46
C VAL A 528 -27.41 -15.84 19.74
N ALA A 529 -26.55 -16.53 20.48
CA ALA A 529 -25.61 -17.51 19.91
C ALA A 529 -26.29 -18.72 19.26
N THR A 530 -27.53 -19.03 19.66
CA THR A 530 -28.31 -20.17 19.12
C THR A 530 -29.03 -19.80 17.81
N LEU A 531 -29.10 -18.50 17.47
CA LEU A 531 -29.89 -17.95 16.36
C LEU A 531 -29.02 -17.49 15.17
N VAL A 532 -27.74 -17.21 15.40
CA VAL A 532 -26.68 -16.97 14.39
C VAL A 532 -26.16 -18.31 13.88
#